data_AF-A0A554LJF9-F1
#
_entry.id   AF-A0A554LJF9-F1
#
_cell.length_a   1.000
_cell.length_b   1.000
_cell.length_c   1.000
_cell.angle_alpha   90.00
_cell.angle_beta   90.00
_cell.angle_gamma   90.00
#
_symmetry.space_group_name_H-M   'P 1'
#
loop_
_entity.id
_entity.type
_entity.pdbx_description
1 polymer ?
#
loop_
_entity_poly.entity_id
_entity_poly.type
_entity_poly.pdbx_seq_one_letter_code
_entity_poly.pdbx_strand_id
1 'polypeptide(L)'
;MNYFNKRIKKVQFYARIAQITPFLRAIILNSSMANGTANEKSDIDFLIITSPNRLYTVRFFLNLLALLSGKKRKPFDLNPAGKFCLNYFITSKNLILPRIKRNALYHRRSVNVWSVGEEFNDFIQANDWMEKYEREIVEDKKQRKIIVESFPVKNIAMFKLWRKFVEFVLSKKFGDFAERKMFIWQSQRILSSETYKITPRIRLKVSKNELRLHPFKDIE
;
A
#
# COMPACT_ATOMS: atom_id res chain seq x y z
N MET A 1 0.90 8.94 25.17
CA MET A 1 0.20 8.28 24.02
C MET A 1 1.07 7.13 23.51
N ASN A 2 0.59 5.88 23.60
CA ASN A 2 1.30 4.67 23.12
C ASN A 2 1.76 4.85 21.65
N TYR A 3 2.94 4.34 21.28
CA TYR A 3 3.50 4.39 19.91
C TYR A 3 2.48 3.92 18.86
N PHE A 4 1.68 2.91 19.22
CA PHE A 4 0.67 2.34 18.34
C PHE A 4 -0.42 3.37 17.98
N ASN A 5 -1.00 4.05 18.97
CA ASN A 5 -1.97 5.12 18.75
C ASN A 5 -1.39 6.27 17.92
N LYS A 6 -0.09 6.59 18.10
CA LYS A 6 0.60 7.60 17.27
C LYS A 6 0.64 7.17 15.81
N ARG A 7 0.87 5.89 15.52
CA ARG A 7 0.86 5.34 14.16
C ARG A 7 -0.54 5.33 13.56
N ILE A 8 -1.57 4.96 14.30
CA ILE A 8 -2.96 5.02 13.84
C ILE A 8 -3.33 6.44 13.38
N LYS A 9 -3.10 7.45 14.22
CA LYS A 9 -3.36 8.86 13.85
C LYS A 9 -2.58 9.29 12.61
N LYS A 10 -1.34 8.82 12.48
CA LYS A 10 -0.48 9.08 11.31
C LYS A 10 -1.06 8.47 10.03
N VAL A 11 -1.50 7.21 10.08
CA VAL A 11 -2.16 6.53 8.95
C VAL A 11 -3.47 7.22 8.59
N GLN A 12 -4.30 7.59 9.57
CA GLN A 12 -5.54 8.32 9.33
C GLN A 12 -5.29 9.66 8.64
N PHE A 13 -4.30 10.43 9.10
CA PHE A 13 -3.93 11.69 8.47
C PHE A 13 -3.45 11.48 7.03
N TYR A 14 -2.53 10.54 6.82
CA TYR A 14 -2.03 10.21 5.48
C TYR A 14 -3.13 9.74 4.53
N ALA A 15 -4.02 8.87 5.01
CA ALA A 15 -5.14 8.37 4.22
C ALA A 15 -6.12 9.47 3.82
N ARG A 16 -6.43 10.41 4.72
CA ARG A 16 -7.28 11.58 4.43
C ARG A 16 -6.70 12.45 3.32
N ILE A 17 -5.41 12.81 3.41
CA ILE A 17 -4.76 13.62 2.37
C ILE A 17 -4.59 12.83 1.07
N ALA A 18 -4.32 11.52 1.14
CA ALA A 18 -4.13 10.68 -0.04
C ALA A 18 -5.37 10.57 -0.92
N GLN A 19 -6.58 10.84 -0.41
CA GLN A 19 -7.83 10.80 -1.20
C GLN A 19 -7.83 11.78 -2.38
N ILE A 20 -6.99 12.83 -2.36
CA ILE A 20 -6.82 13.78 -3.48
C ILE A 20 -6.13 13.14 -4.69
N THR A 21 -5.48 11.99 -4.50
CA THR A 21 -4.68 11.32 -5.53
C THR A 21 -5.59 10.78 -6.64
N PRO A 22 -5.41 11.20 -7.90
CA PRO A 22 -6.20 10.67 -9.01
C PRO A 22 -5.91 9.19 -9.21
N PHE A 23 -6.96 8.44 -9.57
CA PHE A 23 -6.93 7.01 -9.89
C PHE A 23 -6.64 6.05 -8.73
N LEU A 24 -6.43 6.56 -7.52
CA LEU A 24 -6.34 5.76 -6.31
C LEU A 24 -7.70 5.15 -5.98
N ARG A 25 -7.75 3.83 -5.78
CA ARG A 25 -8.99 3.08 -5.51
C ARG A 25 -9.07 2.55 -4.09
N ALA A 26 -7.96 2.06 -3.53
CA ALA A 26 -7.90 1.67 -2.13
C ALA A 26 -6.51 1.82 -1.52
N ILE A 27 -6.48 2.03 -0.21
CA ILE A 27 -5.33 1.91 0.68
C ILE A 27 -5.64 0.81 1.68
N ILE A 28 -4.81 -0.23 1.70
CA ILE A 28 -4.98 -1.41 2.55
C ILE A 28 -3.78 -1.52 3.48
N LEU A 29 -4.03 -1.60 4.78
CA LEU A 29 -3.01 -1.92 5.78
C LEU A 29 -2.81 -3.43 5.82
N ASN A 30 -1.56 -3.88 5.88
CA ASN A 30 -1.22 -5.30 5.92
C ASN A 30 -0.09 -5.59 6.94
N SER A 31 0.36 -6.84 7.01
CA SER A 31 1.54 -7.26 7.79
C SER A 31 1.37 -7.01 9.30
N SER A 32 2.46 -6.70 10.02
CA SER A 32 2.51 -6.66 11.49
C SER A 32 1.50 -5.70 12.12
N MET A 33 1.29 -4.51 11.53
CA MET A 33 0.25 -3.59 12.00
C MET A 33 -1.13 -4.26 11.87
N ALA A 34 -1.55 -4.67 10.67
CA ALA A 34 -2.87 -5.26 10.46
C ALA A 34 -3.11 -6.53 11.32
N ASN A 35 -2.06 -7.31 11.55
CA ASN A 35 -2.05 -8.53 12.35
C ASN A 35 -2.08 -8.28 13.88
N GLY A 36 -1.95 -7.03 14.35
CA GLY A 36 -1.86 -6.74 15.79
C GLY A 36 -0.55 -7.19 16.44
N THR A 37 0.53 -7.30 15.66
CA THR A 37 1.87 -7.72 16.11
C THR A 37 2.93 -6.66 15.88
N ALA A 38 2.53 -5.43 15.60
CA ALA A 38 3.47 -4.34 15.46
C ALA A 38 4.15 -4.05 16.79
N ASN A 39 5.45 -3.76 16.72
CA ASN A 39 6.26 -3.30 17.84
C ASN A 39 6.84 -1.91 17.54
N GLU A 40 7.60 -1.33 18.48
CA GLU A 40 8.17 0.02 18.35
C GLU A 40 9.13 0.20 17.16
N LYS A 41 9.70 -0.89 16.64
CA LYS A 41 10.60 -0.89 15.47
C LYS A 41 9.86 -1.09 14.14
N SER A 42 8.61 -1.53 14.18
CA SER A 42 7.83 -1.86 12.96
C SER A 42 7.53 -0.63 12.11
N ASP A 43 7.59 -0.82 10.79
CA ASP A 43 7.06 0.14 9.81
C ASP A 43 5.55 -0.05 9.59
N ILE A 44 5.00 0.69 8.63
CA ILE A 44 3.59 0.64 8.25
C ILE A 44 3.55 0.23 6.78
N ASP A 45 3.23 -1.04 6.53
CA ASP A 45 3.13 -1.60 5.18
C ASP A 45 1.75 -1.32 4.56
N PHE A 46 1.74 -0.85 3.32
CA PHE A 46 0.52 -0.62 2.55
C PHE A 46 0.49 -1.43 1.26
N LEU A 47 -0.69 -1.99 0.97
CA LEU A 47 -1.06 -2.41 -0.37
C LEU A 47 -2.01 -1.35 -0.96
N ILE A 48 -1.71 -0.91 -2.16
CA ILE A 48 -2.44 0.14 -2.86
C ILE A 48 -3.12 -0.44 -4.09
N ILE A 49 -4.43 -0.21 -4.21
CA ILE A 49 -5.20 -0.57 -5.41
C ILE A 49 -5.38 0.69 -6.26
N THR A 50 -5.07 0.57 -7.55
CA THR A 50 -5.19 1.69 -8.51
C THR A 50 -6.18 1.35 -9.62
N SER A 51 -6.60 2.38 -10.35
CA SER A 51 -7.25 2.16 -11.65
C SER A 51 -6.26 1.48 -12.61
N PRO A 52 -6.74 0.70 -13.60
CA PRO A 52 -5.88 0.12 -14.62
C PRO A 52 -5.13 1.21 -15.39
N ASN A 53 -3.89 0.92 -15.82
CA ASN A 53 -3.03 1.85 -16.56
C ASN A 53 -2.72 3.17 -15.85
N ARG A 54 -2.83 3.24 -14.51
CA ARG A 54 -2.56 4.46 -13.72
C ARG A 54 -1.71 4.18 -12.48
N LEU A 55 -1.10 3.00 -12.40
CA LEU A 55 -0.35 2.54 -11.23
C LEU A 55 0.78 3.50 -10.90
N TYR A 56 1.55 3.92 -11.90
CA TYR A 56 2.75 4.72 -11.70
C TYR A 56 2.44 6.18 -11.41
N THR A 57 1.32 6.70 -11.95
CA THR A 57 0.73 7.99 -11.57
C THR A 57 0.36 8.02 -10.09
N VAL A 58 -0.45 7.05 -9.64
CA VAL A 58 -0.84 6.95 -8.22
C VAL A 58 0.39 6.82 -7.34
N ARG A 59 1.32 5.94 -7.72
CA ARG A 59 2.56 5.73 -7.00
C ARG A 59 3.37 7.01 -6.84
N PHE A 60 3.46 7.84 -7.88
CA PHE A 60 4.18 9.11 -7.81
C PHE A 60 3.59 10.02 -6.73
N PHE A 61 2.28 10.27 -6.78
CA PHE A 61 1.60 11.15 -5.82
C PHE A 61 1.66 10.61 -4.38
N LEU A 62 1.38 9.32 -4.16
CA LEU A 62 1.46 8.74 -2.83
C LEU A 62 2.87 8.82 -2.24
N ASN A 63 3.89 8.58 -3.07
CA ASN A 63 5.28 8.72 -2.64
C ASN A 63 5.65 10.16 -2.34
N LEU A 64 5.14 11.13 -3.11
CA LEU A 64 5.34 12.54 -2.86
C LEU A 64 4.72 12.94 -1.52
N LEU A 65 3.45 12.57 -1.26
CA LEU A 65 2.80 12.82 0.04
C LEU A 65 3.56 12.19 1.21
N ALA A 66 4.03 10.95 1.04
CA ALA A 66 4.81 10.26 2.07
C ALA A 66 6.19 10.93 2.29
N LEU A 67 6.82 11.43 1.22
CA LEU A 67 8.09 12.14 1.29
C LEU A 67 7.93 13.49 2.00
N LEU A 68 6.93 14.29 1.62
CA LEU A 68 6.65 15.60 2.19
C LEU A 68 6.27 15.53 3.67
N SER A 69 5.58 14.46 4.09
CA SER A 69 5.32 14.22 5.52
C SER A 69 6.57 13.78 6.33
N GLY A 70 7.71 13.54 5.66
CA GLY A 70 8.92 13.00 6.27
C GLY A 70 8.76 11.56 6.77
N LYS A 71 7.73 10.83 6.31
CA LYS A 71 7.39 9.47 6.79
C LYS A 71 7.63 8.38 5.77
N LYS A 72 8.12 8.68 4.57
CA LYS A 72 8.46 7.65 3.58
C LYS A 72 9.60 6.75 4.05
N ARG A 73 9.38 5.43 4.06
CA ARG A 73 10.44 4.44 4.27
C ARG A 73 11.35 4.40 3.04
N LYS A 74 12.67 4.47 3.25
CA LYS A 74 13.67 4.27 2.19
C LYS A 74 14.13 2.80 2.13
N PRO A 75 14.71 2.34 1.01
CA PRO A 75 15.44 1.07 1.01
C PRO A 75 16.59 1.13 2.03
N PHE A 76 16.85 0.01 2.73
CA PHE A 76 17.89 -0.11 3.77
C PHE A 76 17.81 0.92 4.91
N ASP A 77 16.60 1.41 5.19
CA ASP A 77 16.38 2.36 6.28
C ASP A 77 16.69 1.70 7.63
N LEU A 78 17.75 2.17 8.31
CA LEU A 78 18.20 1.68 9.61
C LEU A 78 17.18 1.97 10.73
N ASN A 79 16.27 2.92 10.52
CA ASN A 79 15.20 3.22 11.45
C ASN A 79 13.85 3.29 10.72
N PRO A 80 13.22 2.14 10.42
CA PRO A 80 11.97 2.07 9.68
C PRO A 80 10.73 2.38 10.57
N ALA A 81 10.93 2.58 11.87
CA ALA A 81 9.87 2.72 12.87
C ALA A 81 8.80 3.75 12.48
N GLY A 82 7.57 3.28 12.28
CA GLY A 82 6.41 4.10 11.94
C GLY A 82 6.52 4.87 10.61
N LYS A 83 7.45 4.50 9.72
CA LYS A 83 7.51 5.02 8.35
C LYS A 83 6.57 4.23 7.43
N PHE A 84 6.07 4.87 6.40
CA PHE A 84 5.20 4.29 5.39
C PHE A 84 6.00 3.54 4.34
N CYS A 85 5.75 2.24 4.23
CA CYS A 85 6.26 1.40 3.17
C CYS A 85 5.19 1.27 2.07
N LEU A 86 5.35 2.05 1.00
CA LEU A 86 4.55 1.96 -0.22
C LEU A 86 5.19 0.92 -1.15
N ASN A 87 5.17 -0.34 -0.71
CA ASN A 87 5.87 -1.45 -1.35
C ASN A 87 5.01 -2.28 -2.31
N TYR A 88 3.68 -2.26 -2.16
CA TYR A 88 2.81 -3.08 -2.98
C TYR A 88 1.73 -2.25 -3.66
N PHE A 89 1.75 -2.21 -4.99
CA PHE A 89 0.70 -1.63 -5.83
C PHE A 89 0.16 -2.69 -6.78
N ILE A 90 -1.16 -2.74 -6.92
CA ILE A 90 -1.86 -3.57 -7.89
C ILE A 90 -2.97 -2.76 -8.56
N THR A 91 -3.38 -3.15 -9.76
CA THR A 91 -4.54 -2.54 -10.40
C THR A 91 -5.81 -3.30 -10.02
N SER A 92 -6.96 -2.64 -10.08
CA SER A 92 -8.30 -3.26 -9.90
C SER A 92 -8.60 -4.40 -10.90
N LYS A 93 -7.82 -4.53 -11.97
CA LYS A 93 -7.89 -5.67 -12.92
C LYS A 93 -6.89 -6.79 -12.60
N ASN A 94 -6.12 -6.66 -11.52
CA ASN A 94 -5.06 -7.60 -11.14
C ASN A 94 -5.00 -7.76 -9.60
N LEU A 95 -6.12 -8.19 -9.01
CA LEU A 95 -6.29 -8.26 -7.56
C LEU A 95 -5.66 -9.51 -6.91
N ILE A 96 -5.46 -10.57 -7.68
CA ILE A 96 -4.98 -11.86 -7.17
C ILE A 96 -3.48 -11.75 -6.84
N LEU A 97 -3.15 -11.94 -5.57
CA LEU A 97 -1.77 -12.07 -5.11
C LEU A 97 -1.20 -13.44 -5.53
N PRO A 98 0.12 -13.58 -5.71
CA PRO A 98 0.70 -14.91 -5.90
C PRO A 98 0.35 -15.84 -4.74
N ARG A 99 -0.11 -17.05 -5.09
CA ARG A 99 -0.58 -18.09 -4.17
C ARG A 99 0.56 -18.77 -3.43
N ILE A 100 1.25 -18.00 -2.59
CA ILE A 100 2.33 -18.46 -1.71
C ILE A 100 1.98 -18.18 -0.25
N LYS A 101 2.34 -19.11 0.65
CA LYS A 101 2.06 -19.02 2.10
C LYS A 101 2.39 -17.64 2.69
N ARG A 102 3.53 -17.06 2.31
CA ARG A 102 3.97 -15.76 2.83
C ARG A 102 2.99 -14.63 2.52
N ASN A 103 2.44 -14.58 1.30
CA ASN A 103 1.48 -13.53 0.93
C ASN A 103 0.19 -13.68 1.74
N ALA A 104 -0.30 -14.91 1.91
CA ALA A 104 -1.44 -15.16 2.78
C ALA A 104 -1.19 -14.67 4.21
N LEU A 105 -0.04 -15.00 4.81
CA LEU A 105 0.28 -14.57 6.17
C LEU A 105 0.40 -13.05 6.35
N TYR A 106 0.76 -12.31 5.29
CA TYR A 106 0.84 -10.84 5.34
C TYR A 106 -0.49 -10.14 5.05
N HIS A 107 -1.34 -10.74 4.22
CA HIS A 107 -2.51 -10.06 3.66
C HIS A 107 -3.85 -10.62 4.16
N ARG A 108 -3.90 -11.78 4.81
CA ARG A 108 -5.14 -12.39 5.30
C ARG A 108 -5.92 -11.49 6.25
N ARG A 109 -5.23 -10.86 7.23
CA ARG A 109 -5.86 -9.94 8.19
C ARG A 109 -5.79 -8.48 7.74
N SER A 110 -5.68 -8.22 6.44
CA SER A 110 -5.63 -6.87 5.89
C SER A 110 -6.82 -6.03 6.34
N VAL A 111 -6.59 -4.73 6.50
CA VAL A 111 -7.60 -3.78 6.96
C VAL A 111 -7.78 -2.69 5.92
N ASN A 112 -9.04 -2.42 5.56
CA ASN A 112 -9.40 -1.32 4.68
C ASN A 112 -9.12 0.00 5.38
N VAL A 113 -8.05 0.71 5.01
CA VAL A 113 -7.78 2.05 5.53
C VAL A 113 -8.68 3.07 4.85
N TRP A 114 -8.87 2.91 3.54
CA TRP A 114 -9.70 3.76 2.71
C TRP A 114 -9.98 3.10 1.35
N SER A 115 -11.21 3.19 0.84
CA SER A 115 -11.57 2.78 -0.53
C SER A 115 -12.60 3.72 -1.15
N VAL A 116 -12.66 3.74 -2.49
CA VAL A 116 -13.64 4.54 -3.25
C VAL A 116 -15.01 3.87 -3.24
N GLY A 117 -15.03 2.54 -3.31
CA GLY A 117 -16.19 1.67 -3.20
C GLY A 117 -15.77 0.30 -2.68
N GLU A 118 -16.12 -0.75 -3.42
CA GLU A 118 -15.95 -2.15 -3.01
C GLU A 118 -14.54 -2.72 -3.23
N GLU A 119 -13.54 -1.91 -3.62
CA GLU A 119 -12.25 -2.45 -4.07
C GLU A 119 -11.49 -3.24 -2.98
N PHE A 120 -11.75 -2.96 -1.71
CA PHE A 120 -11.24 -3.80 -0.61
C PHE A 120 -11.93 -5.16 -0.58
N ASN A 121 -13.25 -5.21 -0.73
CA ASN A 121 -14.03 -6.44 -0.70
C ASN A 121 -13.69 -7.32 -1.92
N ASP A 122 -13.57 -6.71 -3.10
CA ASP A 122 -13.10 -7.39 -4.31
C ASP A 122 -11.71 -8.01 -4.11
N PHE A 123 -10.81 -7.28 -3.43
CA PHE A 123 -9.47 -7.79 -3.11
C PHE A 123 -9.52 -8.99 -2.15
N ILE A 124 -10.33 -8.93 -1.09
CA ILE A 124 -10.48 -10.05 -0.15
C ILE A 124 -11.10 -11.25 -0.87
N GLN A 125 -12.14 -11.06 -1.68
CA GLN A 125 -12.80 -12.13 -2.43
C GLN A 125 -11.85 -12.79 -3.44
N ALA A 126 -11.09 -12.00 -4.21
CA ALA A 126 -10.11 -12.52 -5.17
C ALA A 126 -8.98 -13.33 -4.50
N ASN A 127 -8.82 -13.21 -3.17
CA ASN A 127 -7.76 -13.85 -2.40
C ASN A 127 -8.28 -14.72 -1.25
N ASP A 128 -9.49 -15.28 -1.39
CA ASP A 128 -10.10 -16.25 -0.46
C ASP A 128 -9.17 -17.44 -0.11
N TRP A 129 -8.32 -17.83 -1.05
CA TRP A 129 -7.31 -18.87 -0.90
C TRP A 129 -6.37 -18.64 0.29
N MET A 130 -6.22 -17.39 0.75
CA MET A 130 -5.39 -17.03 1.91
C MET A 130 -5.91 -17.63 3.22
N GLU A 131 -7.22 -17.91 3.32
CA GLU A 131 -7.84 -18.48 4.52
C GLU A 131 -7.29 -19.86 4.88
N LYS A 132 -6.76 -20.59 3.89
CA LYS A 132 -6.11 -21.90 4.08
C LYS A 132 -4.78 -21.82 4.85
N TYR A 133 -4.21 -20.62 4.97
CA TYR A 133 -2.94 -20.41 5.64
C TYR A 133 -3.19 -19.75 6.98
N GLU A 134 -3.10 -20.54 8.05
CA GLU A 134 -3.07 -20.04 9.41
C GLU A 134 -1.64 -20.09 9.95
N ARG A 135 -1.34 -19.14 10.83
CA ARG A 135 -0.16 -19.15 11.67
C ARG A 135 -0.66 -18.85 13.07
N GLU A 136 -0.14 -19.56 14.06
CA GLU A 136 -0.24 -19.11 15.45
C GLU A 136 0.52 -17.79 15.57
N ILE A 137 -0.23 -16.69 15.62
CA ILE A 137 0.30 -15.36 15.83
C ILE A 137 -0.07 -14.99 17.26
N VAL A 138 0.93 -14.66 18.08
CA VAL A 138 0.71 -14.04 19.38
C VAL A 138 0.31 -12.58 19.13
N GLU A 139 -0.97 -12.38 18.81
CA GLU A 139 -1.51 -11.05 18.56
C GLU A 139 -1.80 -10.31 19.87
N ASP A 140 -1.53 -9.01 19.86
CA ASP A 140 -2.10 -8.11 20.85
C ASP A 140 -3.55 -7.80 20.42
N LYS A 141 -4.52 -8.48 21.06
CA LYS A 141 -5.96 -8.30 20.81
C LYS A 141 -6.39 -6.83 20.94
N LYS A 142 -5.73 -6.04 21.80
CA LYS A 142 -6.02 -4.61 21.95
C LYS A 142 -5.55 -3.81 20.74
N GLN A 143 -4.37 -4.11 20.21
CA GLN A 143 -3.89 -3.50 18.95
C GLN A 143 -4.85 -3.81 17.80
N ARG A 144 -5.23 -5.08 17.66
CA ARG A 144 -6.16 -5.54 16.61
C ARG A 144 -7.50 -4.81 16.69
N LYS A 145 -8.08 -4.73 17.89
CA LYS A 145 -9.34 -4.00 18.14
C LYS A 145 -9.24 -2.53 17.75
N ILE A 146 -8.19 -1.83 18.21
CA ILE A 146 -7.98 -0.41 17.90
C ILE A 146 -7.90 -0.18 16.38
N ILE A 147 -7.21 -1.04 15.63
CA ILE A 147 -7.11 -0.90 14.17
C ILE A 147 -8.47 -1.01 13.50
N VAL A 148 -9.24 -2.05 13.83
CA VAL A 148 -10.55 -2.31 13.21
C VAL A 148 -11.53 -1.18 13.52
N GLU A 149 -11.49 -0.61 14.72
CA GLU A 149 -12.34 0.52 15.11
C GLU A 149 -11.88 1.85 14.49
N SER A 150 -10.61 1.96 14.09
CA SER A 150 -10.02 3.22 13.56
C SER A 150 -10.19 3.43 12.06
N PHE A 151 -10.61 2.40 11.32
CA PHE A 151 -10.67 2.37 9.86
C PHE A 151 -11.96 1.70 9.36
N PRO A 152 -12.46 2.05 8.15
CA PRO A 152 -11.87 2.97 7.18
C PRO A 152 -12.04 4.44 7.56
N VAL A 153 -11.17 5.32 7.06
CA VAL A 153 -11.39 6.76 7.16
C VAL A 153 -12.53 7.18 6.23
N LYS A 154 -13.36 8.12 6.68
CA LYS A 154 -14.48 8.65 5.89
C LYS A 154 -14.02 9.30 4.58
N ASN A 155 -14.83 9.14 3.54
CA ASN A 155 -14.65 9.82 2.27
C ASN A 155 -14.90 11.32 2.42
N ILE A 156 -14.00 12.14 1.89
CA ILE A 156 -14.10 13.61 1.91
C ILE A 156 -14.69 14.08 0.57
N ALA A 157 -15.88 14.68 0.59
CA ALA A 157 -16.63 15.04 -0.61
C ALA A 157 -15.86 15.96 -1.56
N MET A 158 -15.20 17.00 -1.01
CA MET A 158 -14.38 17.92 -1.80
C MET A 158 -13.22 17.21 -2.50
N PHE A 159 -12.55 16.27 -1.82
CA PHE A 159 -11.46 15.48 -2.41
C PHE A 159 -11.97 14.50 -3.46
N LYS A 160 -13.18 13.95 -3.30
CA LYS A 160 -13.85 13.16 -4.34
C LYS A 160 -14.12 13.99 -5.60
N LEU A 161 -14.60 15.22 -5.45
CA LEU A 161 -14.86 16.12 -6.59
C LEU A 161 -13.56 16.49 -7.31
N TRP A 162 -12.54 16.92 -6.54
CA TRP A 162 -11.21 17.18 -7.05
C TRP A 162 -10.64 15.99 -7.81
N ARG A 163 -10.68 14.80 -7.19
CA ARG A 163 -10.18 13.56 -7.81
C ARG A 163 -10.88 13.28 -9.13
N LYS A 164 -12.21 13.38 -9.19
CA LYS A 164 -12.97 13.18 -10.44
C LYS A 164 -12.55 14.16 -11.54
N PHE A 165 -12.37 15.44 -11.19
CA PHE A 165 -11.91 16.45 -12.14
C PHE A 165 -10.51 16.13 -12.69
N VAL A 166 -9.55 15.84 -11.80
CA VAL A 166 -8.17 15.51 -12.22
C VAL A 166 -8.13 14.19 -13.00
N GLU A 167 -8.93 13.19 -12.60
CA GLU A 167 -9.07 11.94 -13.36
C GLU A 167 -9.60 12.20 -14.77
N PHE A 168 -10.57 13.09 -14.96
CA PHE A 168 -11.09 13.47 -16.28
C PHE A 168 -10.03 14.17 -17.16
N VAL A 169 -9.20 15.03 -16.57
CA VAL A 169 -8.10 15.67 -17.30
C VAL A 169 -7.02 14.65 -17.69
N LEU A 170 -6.62 13.81 -16.75
CA LEU A 170 -5.57 12.82 -16.92
C LEU A 170 -6.05 11.51 -17.58
N SER A 171 -7.34 11.34 -17.86
CA SER A 171 -7.84 10.18 -18.61
C SER A 171 -7.60 10.29 -20.11
N LYS A 172 -7.15 11.46 -20.59
CA LYS A 172 -6.87 11.74 -22.00
C LYS A 172 -5.44 11.32 -22.38
N LYS A 173 -5.11 11.44 -23.68
CA LYS A 173 -3.80 11.09 -24.26
C LYS A 173 -2.60 11.66 -23.49
N PHE A 174 -2.73 12.86 -22.93
CA PHE A 174 -1.68 13.47 -22.10
C PHE A 174 -1.38 12.63 -20.84
N GLY A 175 -2.41 12.18 -20.12
CA GLY A 175 -2.21 11.37 -18.92
C GLY A 175 -1.70 9.96 -19.25
N ASP A 176 -2.07 9.39 -20.39
CA ASP A 176 -1.48 8.13 -20.89
C ASP A 176 0.02 8.29 -21.18
N PHE A 177 0.38 9.41 -21.80
CA PHE A 177 1.78 9.76 -22.04
C PHE A 177 2.55 9.93 -20.73
N ALA A 178 1.98 10.66 -19.77
CA ALA A 178 2.56 10.87 -18.44
C ALA A 178 2.75 9.55 -17.68
N GLU A 179 1.73 8.69 -17.64
CA GLU A 179 1.84 7.33 -17.07
C GLU A 179 2.98 6.56 -17.72
N ARG A 180 3.07 6.56 -19.05
CA ARG A 180 4.15 5.83 -19.76
C ARG A 180 5.53 6.35 -19.37
N LYS A 181 5.71 7.66 -19.28
CA LYS A 181 6.98 8.27 -18.85
C LYS A 181 7.29 7.92 -17.39
N MET A 182 6.29 7.99 -16.51
CA MET A 182 6.44 7.60 -15.10
C MET A 182 6.75 6.12 -14.94
N PHE A 183 6.14 5.24 -15.74
CA PHE A 183 6.44 3.82 -15.77
C PHE A 183 7.91 3.57 -16.11
N ILE A 184 8.40 4.15 -17.21
CA ILE A 184 9.78 3.98 -17.66
C ILE A 184 10.75 4.50 -16.60
N TRP A 185 10.56 5.74 -16.15
CA TRP A 185 11.44 6.38 -15.18
C TRP A 185 11.49 5.65 -13.83
N GLN A 186 10.33 5.31 -13.25
CA GLN A 186 10.30 4.60 -11.96
C GLN A 186 10.85 3.18 -12.11
N SER A 187 10.53 2.48 -13.19
CA SER A 187 11.01 1.12 -13.41
C SER A 187 12.53 1.12 -13.59
N GLN A 188 13.10 2.01 -14.40
CA GLN A 188 14.56 2.13 -14.55
C GLN A 188 15.24 2.37 -13.20
N ARG A 189 14.74 3.31 -12.39
CA ARG A 189 15.29 3.60 -11.05
C ARG A 189 15.19 2.42 -10.08
N ILE A 190 14.13 1.63 -10.18
CA ILE A 190 13.95 0.45 -9.32
C ILE A 190 14.89 -0.66 -9.77
N LEU A 191 14.90 -0.97 -11.07
CA LEU A 191 15.69 -2.05 -11.66
C LEU A 191 17.21 -1.81 -11.51
N SER A 192 17.64 -0.54 -11.53
CA SER A 192 19.05 -0.19 -11.30
C SER A 192 19.47 -0.15 -9.83
N SER A 193 18.52 -0.21 -8.90
CA SER A 193 18.82 -0.12 -7.46
C SER A 193 19.50 -1.39 -6.94
N GLU A 194 20.45 -1.22 -6.02
CA GLU A 194 21.15 -2.35 -5.39
C GLU A 194 20.18 -3.28 -4.65
N THR A 195 19.18 -2.71 -3.98
CA THR A 195 18.10 -3.46 -3.34
C THR A 195 17.40 -4.41 -4.31
N TYR A 196 17.15 -3.98 -5.54
CA TYR A 196 16.50 -4.82 -6.55
C TYR A 196 17.39 -5.99 -6.96
N LYS A 197 18.70 -5.75 -7.14
CA LYS A 197 19.66 -6.78 -7.56
C LYS A 197 19.80 -7.92 -6.54
N ILE A 198 19.82 -7.58 -5.24
CA ILE A 198 20.00 -8.57 -4.18
C ILE A 198 18.69 -9.27 -3.78
N THR A 199 17.53 -8.68 -4.05
CA THR A 199 16.24 -9.22 -3.60
C THR A 199 15.80 -10.41 -4.48
N PRO A 200 15.40 -11.55 -3.90
CA PRO A 200 14.91 -12.70 -4.67
C PRO A 200 13.76 -12.33 -5.61
N ARG A 201 13.83 -12.78 -6.87
CA ARG A 201 12.83 -12.46 -7.91
C ARG A 201 11.39 -12.79 -7.51
N ILE A 202 11.17 -13.82 -6.70
CA ILE A 202 9.82 -14.16 -6.19
C ILE A 202 9.19 -13.03 -5.37
N ARG A 203 10.00 -12.18 -4.74
CA ARG A 203 9.59 -11.05 -3.90
C ARG A 203 9.43 -9.74 -4.68
N LEU A 204 9.77 -9.76 -5.97
CA LEU A 204 9.77 -8.59 -6.83
C LEU A 204 8.84 -8.77 -8.02
N LYS A 205 8.11 -7.70 -8.34
CA LYS A 205 7.42 -7.58 -9.62
C LYS A 205 7.44 -6.12 -10.02
N VAL A 206 7.83 -5.84 -11.26
CA VAL A 206 7.74 -4.50 -11.85
C VAL A 206 7.02 -4.66 -13.18
N SER A 207 5.80 -4.16 -13.25
CA SER A 207 4.95 -4.25 -14.44
C SER A 207 3.88 -3.17 -14.41
N LYS A 208 3.17 -2.97 -15.53
CA LYS A 208 2.07 -2.00 -15.62
C LYS A 208 0.89 -2.29 -14.67
N ASN A 209 0.72 -3.55 -14.26
CA ASN A 209 -0.43 -4.01 -13.47
C ASN A 209 -0.09 -4.35 -12.02
N GLU A 210 1.20 -4.52 -11.73
CA GLU A 210 1.69 -4.90 -10.41
C GLU A 210 3.09 -4.34 -10.20
N LEU A 211 3.25 -3.69 -9.05
CA LEU A 211 4.54 -3.36 -8.50
C LEU A 211 4.64 -3.93 -7.08
N ARG A 212 5.51 -4.91 -6.89
CA ARG A 212 5.80 -5.52 -5.60
C ARG A 212 7.28 -5.34 -5.29
N LEU A 213 7.57 -4.67 -4.18
CA LEU A 213 8.90 -4.32 -3.71
C LEU A 213 9.03 -4.73 -2.25
N HIS A 214 9.08 -6.03 -1.93
CA HIS A 214 9.36 -6.42 -0.54
C HIS A 214 10.86 -6.27 -0.29
N PRO A 215 11.33 -5.22 0.43
CA PRO A 215 12.72 -5.15 0.82
C PRO A 215 13.04 -6.35 1.71
N PHE A 216 14.32 -6.71 1.82
CA PHE A 216 14.78 -7.53 2.92
C PHE A 216 14.30 -6.90 4.23
N LYS A 217 13.38 -7.58 4.89
CA LYS A 217 13.22 -7.51 6.33
C LYS A 217 13.98 -8.75 6.78
N ASP A 218 15.04 -8.59 7.55
CA ASP A 218 15.66 -9.72 8.21
C ASP A 218 14.53 -10.43 8.96
N ILE A 219 14.24 -11.65 8.51
CA ILE A 219 13.31 -12.52 9.19
C ILE A 219 14.19 -13.15 10.26
N GLU A 220 14.27 -12.49 11.42
CA GLU A 220 14.40 -13.24 12.67
C GLU A 220 13.04 -13.88 12.97
#